data_AF-B4UM57-F1
#
_entry.id   AF-B4UM57-F1
#
_cell.length_a   1.000
_cell.length_b   1.000
_cell.length_c   1.000
_cell.angle_alpha   90.00
_cell.angle_beta   90.00
_cell.angle_gamma   90.00
#
_symmetry.space_group_name_H-M   'P 1'
#
loop_
_entity.id
_entity.type
_entity.pdbx_description
1 polymer ?
#
loop_
_entity_poly.entity_id
_entity_poly.type
_entity_poly.pdbx_seq_one_letter_code
_entity_poly.pdbx_strand_id
1 'polypeptide(L)'
;MSRTRVAVLSTAFAVVAAGVFGLGFLRGAAEASAAPAPPPLSSEYPGGAPIDAARIQTGRLTFDRMPAEVSGALELHSAEIVKQAEVLATKQARITGTCAPGSAIRVVGQDGTVVCQRFPRGVVSVSSLAGLPRVSTTATTQLSVPGGVGRYQSAGEDDFLVVPVDLPDGAVVTGFSFVFWDSDARIDGAAYLYRSDDTAMAALVTKEAADEVRVVSTQDVAAQKVDNAAFAYFVYMQLSAAAGPRLVPIAASVAYKLP
;
A
#
# COMPACT_ATOMS: atom_id res chain seq x y z
N MET A 1 -20.32 34.39 32.02
CA MET A 1 -19.60 35.38 32.85
C MET A 1 -18.41 34.63 33.43
N SER A 2 -17.12 34.90 33.23
CA SER A 2 -16.29 36.09 32.99
C SER A 2 -15.01 35.59 32.27
N ARG A 3 -14.61 36.02 31.07
CA ARG A 3 -13.82 37.22 30.69
C ARG A 3 -12.47 37.42 31.41
N THR A 4 -11.37 37.19 30.69
CA THR A 4 -10.12 38.02 30.52
C THR A 4 -9.13 37.21 29.64
N ARG A 5 -8.74 37.49 28.39
CA ARG A 5 -8.19 38.66 27.63
C ARG A 5 -6.81 39.15 28.13
N VAL A 6 -5.73 38.91 27.37
CA VAL A 6 -4.92 39.89 26.55
C VAL A 6 -3.53 40.06 27.22
N ALA A 7 -2.35 40.29 26.62
CA ALA A 7 -1.76 40.48 25.27
C ALA A 7 -0.25 40.10 25.38
N VAL A 8 0.42 39.55 24.36
CA VAL A 8 1.29 40.23 23.35
C VAL A 8 2.15 41.37 23.93
N LEU A 9 3.49 41.24 23.83
CA LEU A 9 4.34 42.27 23.18
C LEU A 9 5.79 41.78 22.97
N SER A 10 6.18 41.80 21.71
CA SER A 10 7.54 41.85 21.16
C SER A 10 8.16 43.24 21.30
N THR A 11 9.45 43.34 21.62
CA THR A 11 10.32 44.45 21.17
C THR A 11 11.80 44.08 21.27
N ALA A 12 12.49 44.15 20.13
CA ALA A 12 13.93 44.37 20.04
C ALA A 12 14.22 45.86 20.29
N PHE A 13 15.40 46.21 20.84
CA PHE A 13 16.17 47.40 20.44
C PHE A 13 17.59 47.34 21.02
N ALA A 14 18.54 47.77 20.20
CA ALA A 14 19.98 47.79 20.42
C ALA A 14 20.48 49.09 21.09
N VAL A 15 21.81 49.21 21.21
CA VAL A 15 22.65 50.43 21.06
C VAL A 15 23.43 50.93 22.32
N VAL A 16 24.76 50.69 22.29
CA VAL A 16 25.91 51.62 22.50
C VAL A 16 26.58 51.86 23.88
N ALA A 17 27.87 51.47 23.89
CA ALA A 17 29.13 52.13 24.30
C ALA A 17 29.35 52.85 25.65
N ALA A 18 30.52 52.54 26.26
CA ALA A 18 31.58 53.47 26.74
C ALA A 18 32.75 52.60 27.30
N GLY A 19 34.02 52.76 26.91
CA GLY A 19 35.02 53.68 27.49
C GLY A 19 35.69 53.07 28.74
N VAL A 20 37.00 53.08 29.06
CA VAL A 20 38.06 54.07 28.84
C VAL A 20 39.41 53.52 29.41
N PHE A 21 40.50 53.79 28.69
CA PHE A 21 41.90 54.09 29.09
C PHE A 21 42.86 53.13 29.84
N GLY A 22 44.06 53.02 29.25
CA GLY A 22 45.34 52.80 29.93
C GLY A 22 46.52 52.90 28.94
N LEU A 23 47.15 54.06 28.82
CA LEU A 23 48.25 54.44 27.91
C LEU A 23 49.63 54.33 28.57
N GLY A 24 50.65 54.00 27.77
CA GLY A 24 52.08 54.30 28.00
C GLY A 24 52.91 53.09 28.47
N PHE A 25 54.06 52.75 27.91
CA PHE A 25 55.04 53.42 27.05
C PHE A 25 55.85 52.33 26.32
N LEU A 26 56.35 52.61 25.11
CA LEU A 26 57.76 52.53 24.68
C LEU A 26 57.87 52.30 23.16
N ARG A 27 58.60 53.22 22.55
CA ARG A 27 58.95 53.29 21.13
C ARG A 27 60.29 52.57 20.96
N GLY A 28 60.34 51.55 20.12
CA GLY A 28 61.57 50.87 19.74
C GLY A 28 61.35 50.05 18.47
N ALA A 29 61.92 50.51 17.36
CA ALA A 29 61.97 49.75 16.11
C ALA A 29 62.91 48.56 16.29
N ALA A 30 62.52 47.36 15.83
CA ALA A 30 63.43 46.26 15.56
C ALA A 30 62.78 45.23 14.62
N GLU A 31 63.58 44.73 13.69
CA GLU A 31 63.29 43.84 12.57
C GLU A 31 62.23 42.75 12.77
N ALA A 32 61.40 42.58 11.73
CA ALA A 32 60.79 41.31 11.39
C ALA A 32 61.89 40.29 11.03
N SER A 33 62.28 39.47 12.00
CA SER A 33 63.04 38.24 11.78
C SER A 33 62.19 37.30 10.94
N ALA A 34 62.55 37.14 9.66
CA ALA A 34 61.99 36.13 8.79
C ALA A 34 62.38 34.74 9.33
N ALA A 35 61.39 33.96 9.77
CA ALA A 35 61.59 32.55 10.04
C ALA A 35 62.13 31.86 8.77
N PRO A 36 63.12 30.95 8.88
CA PRO A 36 63.60 30.22 7.72
C PRO A 36 62.47 29.37 7.14
N ALA A 37 62.28 29.45 5.82
CA ALA A 37 61.32 28.62 5.12
C ALA A 37 61.62 27.13 5.37
N PRO A 38 60.58 26.29 5.56
CA PRO A 38 60.79 24.85 5.68
C PRO A 38 61.54 24.33 4.44
N PRO A 39 62.41 23.31 4.59
CA PRO A 39 63.15 22.78 3.48
C PRO A 39 62.20 22.33 2.37
N PRO A 40 62.55 22.52 1.09
CA PRO A 40 61.71 22.09 -0.02
C PRO A 40 61.49 20.59 0.08
N LEU A 41 60.22 20.17 0.07
CA LEU A 41 59.86 18.76 0.00
C LEU A 41 60.51 18.17 -1.26
N SER A 42 61.26 17.08 -1.09
CA SER A 42 61.97 16.41 -2.18
C SER A 42 61.02 16.09 -3.33
N SER A 43 61.42 16.42 -4.56
CA SER A 43 60.61 16.27 -5.78
C SER A 43 60.47 14.82 -6.27
N GLU A 44 60.98 13.86 -5.52
CA GLU A 44 60.91 12.43 -5.83
C GLU A 44 59.96 11.72 -4.87
N TYR A 45 58.69 12.08 -5.00
CA TYR A 45 57.61 11.18 -4.60
C TYR A 45 57.26 10.34 -5.83
N PRO A 46 57.22 8.99 -5.76
CA PRO A 46 56.98 8.12 -6.92
C PRO A 46 55.53 8.16 -7.47
N GLY A 47 54.80 9.25 -7.21
CA GLY A 47 53.45 9.54 -7.70
C GLY A 47 53.24 10.99 -8.16
N GLY A 48 54.31 11.79 -8.33
CA GLY A 48 54.24 13.19 -8.77
C GLY A 48 54.06 14.20 -7.63
N ALA A 49 53.80 15.47 -7.98
CA ALA A 49 53.73 16.59 -7.03
C ALA A 49 52.69 16.37 -5.92
N PRO A 50 52.95 16.79 -4.66
CA PRO A 50 52.05 16.58 -3.52
C PRO A 50 50.61 17.06 -3.78
N ILE A 51 49.63 16.33 -3.25
CA ILE A 51 48.22 16.73 -3.34
C ILE A 51 48.03 17.98 -2.48
N ASP A 52 47.55 19.05 -3.12
CA ASP A 52 47.19 20.29 -2.44
C ASP A 52 45.96 20.05 -1.53
N ALA A 53 46.14 20.28 -0.24
CA ALA A 53 45.12 20.08 0.78
C ALA A 53 43.85 20.91 0.52
N ALA A 54 43.96 22.07 -0.14
CA ALA A 54 42.80 22.87 -0.54
C ALA A 54 41.92 22.15 -1.58
N ARG A 55 42.50 21.28 -2.42
CA ARG A 55 41.76 20.50 -3.42
C ARG A 55 41.00 19.31 -2.83
N ILE A 56 41.45 18.79 -1.68
CA ILE A 56 40.72 17.76 -0.93
C ILE A 56 39.41 18.33 -0.37
N GLN A 57 39.44 19.56 0.13
CA GLN A 57 38.27 20.23 0.73
C GLN A 57 37.18 20.58 -0.28
N THR A 58 37.53 20.73 -1.56
CA THR A 58 36.59 21.02 -2.65
C THR A 58 36.08 19.76 -3.36
N GLY A 59 36.56 18.56 -2.95
CA GLY A 59 36.22 17.29 -3.59
C GLY A 59 36.77 17.14 -5.01
N ARG A 60 37.63 18.04 -5.47
CA ARG A 60 38.12 18.13 -6.84
C ARG A 60 39.56 17.62 -6.92
N LEU A 61 39.74 16.34 -6.61
CA LEU A 61 40.93 15.62 -7.05
C LEU A 61 40.83 15.49 -8.57
N THR A 62 41.78 16.07 -9.30
CA THR A 62 41.76 16.01 -10.76
C THR A 62 41.99 14.57 -11.23
N PHE A 63 41.17 14.12 -12.18
CA PHE A 63 41.25 12.81 -12.83
C PHE A 63 42.63 12.53 -13.45
N ASP A 64 43.46 13.56 -13.62
CA ASP A 64 44.83 13.54 -14.17
C ASP A 64 45.81 12.59 -13.46
N ARG A 65 45.48 12.06 -12.27
CA ARG A 65 46.33 11.09 -11.52
C ARG A 65 45.70 9.72 -11.35
N MET A 66 44.50 9.50 -11.88
CA MET A 66 43.93 8.16 -11.89
C MET A 66 44.66 7.33 -12.96
N PRO A 67 45.01 6.06 -12.67
CA PRO A 67 45.53 5.18 -13.71
C PRO A 67 44.58 5.18 -14.91
N ALA A 68 45.12 5.19 -16.13
CA ALA A 68 44.32 5.30 -17.35
C ALA A 68 43.25 4.20 -17.44
N GLU A 69 43.53 3.05 -16.82
CA GLU A 69 42.63 1.91 -16.69
C GLU A 69 41.37 2.25 -15.87
N VAL A 70 41.51 3.05 -14.81
CA VAL A 70 40.39 3.45 -13.95
C VAL A 70 39.57 4.55 -14.61
N SER A 71 40.22 5.48 -15.33
CA SER A 71 39.51 6.51 -16.11
C SER A 71 38.69 5.87 -17.24
N GLY A 72 39.29 4.96 -18.01
CA GLY A 72 38.59 4.22 -19.07
C GLY A 72 37.45 3.35 -18.53
N ALA A 73 37.63 2.71 -17.36
CA ALA A 73 36.58 1.96 -16.70
C ALA A 73 35.38 2.84 -16.28
N LEU A 74 35.64 4.05 -15.77
CA LEU A 74 34.61 5.00 -15.36
C LEU A 74 33.81 5.55 -16.55
N GLU A 75 34.49 5.84 -17.66
CA GLU A 75 33.84 6.28 -18.91
C GLU A 75 32.94 5.19 -19.49
N LEU A 76 33.43 3.94 -19.53
CA LEU A 76 32.64 2.78 -19.96
C LEU A 76 31.42 2.56 -19.07
N HIS A 77 31.59 2.67 -17.75
CA HIS A 77 30.47 2.53 -16.80
C HIS A 77 29.45 3.67 -16.97
N SER A 78 29.91 4.90 -17.21
CA SER A 78 29.04 6.04 -17.45
C SER A 78 28.21 5.85 -18.73
N ALA A 79 28.84 5.37 -19.81
CA ALA A 79 28.14 5.07 -21.06
C ALA A 79 27.12 3.93 -20.90
N GLU A 80 27.46 2.87 -20.16
CA GLU A 80 26.53 1.79 -19.89
C GLU A 80 25.37 2.23 -19.00
N ILE A 81 25.60 3.11 -18.00
CA ILE A 81 24.53 3.69 -17.18
C ILE A 81 23.53 4.48 -18.05
N VAL A 82 24.02 5.30 -18.99
CA VAL A 82 23.15 6.05 -19.91
C VAL A 82 22.33 5.10 -20.78
N LYS A 83 22.97 4.08 -21.35
CA LYS A 83 22.29 3.04 -22.15
C LYS A 83 21.25 2.27 -21.33
N GLN A 84 21.57 1.89 -20.10
CA GLN A 84 20.64 1.24 -19.18
C GLN A 84 19.48 2.16 -18.84
N ALA A 85 19.72 3.46 -18.63
CA ALA A 85 18.67 4.44 -18.38
C ALA A 85 17.69 4.58 -19.56
N GLU A 86 18.18 4.58 -20.80
CA GLU A 86 17.34 4.57 -22.01
C GLU A 86 16.52 3.28 -22.15
N VAL A 87 17.14 2.12 -21.87
CA VAL A 87 16.45 0.82 -21.84
C VAL A 87 15.40 0.76 -20.74
N LEU A 88 15.66 1.37 -19.58
CA LEU A 88 14.68 1.46 -18.49
C LEU A 88 13.57 2.44 -18.83
N ALA A 89 13.85 3.57 -19.49
CA ALA A 89 12.83 4.51 -19.93
C ALA A 89 11.84 3.89 -20.94
N THR A 90 12.32 3.00 -21.82
CA THR A 90 11.46 2.25 -22.75
C THR A 90 10.70 1.11 -22.08
N LYS A 91 11.20 0.53 -20.98
CA LYS A 91 10.49 -0.51 -20.20
C LYS A 91 9.53 0.05 -19.16
N GLN A 92 9.76 1.27 -18.66
CA GLN A 92 8.95 1.95 -17.65
C GLN A 92 7.83 2.80 -18.26
N ALA A 93 7.24 2.39 -19.39
CA ALA A 93 5.95 2.95 -19.77
C ALA A 93 4.97 2.62 -18.63
N ARG A 94 4.49 3.64 -17.91
CA ARG A 94 3.42 3.42 -16.92
C ARG A 94 2.23 2.85 -17.68
N ILE A 95 1.69 1.74 -17.22
CA ILE A 95 0.42 1.22 -17.74
C ILE A 95 -0.60 2.34 -17.55
N THR A 96 -1.05 2.94 -18.65
CA THR A 96 -1.99 4.07 -18.63
C THR A 96 -3.43 3.61 -18.87
N GLY A 97 -3.60 2.41 -19.43
CA GLY A 97 -4.91 1.82 -19.67
C GLY A 97 -5.47 1.08 -18.45
N THR A 98 -6.80 1.09 -18.33
CA THR A 98 -7.55 0.24 -17.38
C THR A 98 -8.59 -0.56 -18.15
N CYS A 99 -8.93 -1.75 -17.65
CA CYS A 99 -10.02 -2.53 -18.23
C CYS A 99 -11.34 -2.22 -17.53
N ALA A 100 -12.41 -2.16 -18.33
CA ALA A 100 -13.75 -2.09 -17.78
C ALA A 100 -14.07 -3.33 -16.92
N PRO A 101 -14.95 -3.20 -15.91
CA PRO A 101 -15.41 -4.34 -15.11
C PRO A 101 -15.84 -5.54 -15.96
N GLY A 102 -15.48 -6.75 -15.52
CA GLY A 102 -15.70 -8.00 -16.25
C GLY A 102 -14.86 -8.17 -17.52
N SER A 103 -13.81 -7.36 -17.67
CA SER A 103 -12.74 -7.57 -18.65
C SER A 103 -11.38 -7.71 -17.96
N ALA A 104 -10.44 -8.44 -18.56
CA ALA A 104 -9.06 -8.52 -18.08
C ALA A 104 -8.06 -8.10 -19.16
N ILE A 105 -6.88 -7.67 -18.72
CA ILE A 105 -5.78 -7.31 -19.61
C ILE A 105 -5.35 -8.56 -20.39
N ARG A 106 -5.42 -8.49 -21.72
CA ARG A 106 -4.91 -9.52 -22.62
C ARG A 106 -3.50 -9.19 -23.10
N VAL A 107 -3.25 -7.92 -23.38
CA VAL A 107 -1.95 -7.42 -23.85
C VAL A 107 -1.72 -6.03 -23.28
N VAL A 108 -0.49 -5.74 -22.86
CA VAL A 108 -0.01 -4.38 -22.61
C VAL A 108 0.92 -4.01 -23.77
N GLY A 109 0.61 -2.94 -24.49
CA GLY A 109 1.44 -2.41 -25.57
C GLY A 109 2.75 -1.83 -25.03
N GLN A 110 3.77 -1.73 -25.88
CA GLN A 110 5.05 -1.11 -25.49
C GLN A 110 4.91 0.39 -25.14
N ASP A 111 3.85 1.02 -25.62
CA ASP A 111 3.45 2.39 -25.31
C ASP A 111 2.65 2.52 -23.99
N GLY A 112 2.45 1.42 -23.26
CA GLY A 112 1.68 1.40 -22.02
C GLY A 112 0.15 1.32 -22.21
N THR A 113 -0.32 1.18 -23.45
CA THR A 113 -1.74 0.95 -23.75
C THR A 113 -2.17 -0.46 -23.34
N VAL A 114 -3.47 -0.65 -23.06
CA VAL A 114 -4.02 -1.93 -22.59
C VAL A 114 -5.08 -2.42 -23.56
N VAL A 115 -4.91 -3.65 -24.04
CA VAL A 115 -5.94 -4.38 -24.79
C VAL A 115 -6.66 -5.32 -23.84
N CYS A 116 -7.96 -5.11 -23.66
CA CYS A 116 -8.79 -5.88 -22.75
C CYS A 116 -9.55 -7.00 -23.49
N GLN A 117 -9.70 -8.14 -22.82
CA GLN A 117 -10.61 -9.21 -23.21
C GLN A 117 -11.85 -9.15 -22.31
N ARG A 118 -13.04 -9.04 -22.91
CA ARG A 118 -14.32 -9.09 -22.19
C ARG A 118 -14.72 -10.54 -21.93
N PHE A 119 -15.12 -10.84 -20.71
CA PHE A 119 -15.69 -12.14 -20.36
C PHE A 119 -17.22 -12.05 -20.31
N PRO A 120 -17.95 -12.92 -21.03
CA PRO A 120 -19.40 -12.90 -21.01
C PRO A 120 -19.96 -13.37 -19.65
N ARG A 121 -19.15 -14.02 -18.83
CA ARG A 121 -19.49 -14.52 -17.50
C ARG A 121 -18.34 -14.24 -16.54
N GLY A 122 -18.68 -13.99 -15.29
CA GLY A 122 -17.72 -13.81 -14.22
C GLY A 122 -18.24 -14.38 -12.90
N VAL A 123 -17.32 -14.50 -11.95
CA VAL A 123 -17.62 -14.89 -10.57
C VAL A 123 -16.89 -13.90 -9.67
N VAL A 124 -17.62 -13.32 -8.71
CA VAL A 124 -17.00 -12.58 -7.60
C VAL A 124 -17.12 -13.44 -6.36
N SER A 125 -16.00 -13.65 -5.67
CA SER A 125 -15.95 -14.44 -4.44
C SER A 125 -15.48 -13.58 -3.28
N VAL A 126 -16.10 -13.76 -2.13
CA VAL A 126 -15.76 -13.07 -0.88
C VAL A 126 -15.52 -14.08 0.23
N SER A 127 -14.56 -13.79 1.11
CA SER A 127 -14.29 -14.59 2.29
C SER A 127 -15.01 -14.03 3.51
N SER A 128 -15.46 -14.90 4.41
CA SER A 128 -15.99 -14.52 5.72
C SER A 128 -14.97 -13.76 6.58
N LEU A 129 -13.67 -13.92 6.33
CA LEU A 129 -12.61 -13.21 7.04
C LEU A 129 -12.60 -11.70 6.74
N ALA A 130 -13.08 -11.30 5.55
CA ALA A 130 -13.24 -9.90 5.19
C ALA A 130 -14.54 -9.29 5.74
N GLY A 131 -15.42 -10.13 6.32
CA GLY A 131 -16.72 -9.70 6.82
C GLY A 131 -16.64 -8.98 8.15
N LEU A 132 -17.48 -7.95 8.28
CA LEU A 132 -17.68 -7.24 9.53
C LEU A 132 -19.03 -7.66 10.12
N PRO A 133 -19.10 -7.95 11.44
CA PRO A 133 -20.38 -8.10 12.11
C PRO A 133 -21.23 -6.83 11.95
N ARG A 134 -22.55 -6.99 11.80
CA ARG A 134 -23.46 -5.86 11.69
C ARG A 134 -23.61 -5.13 13.03
N VAL A 135 -23.52 -5.84 14.14
CA VAL A 135 -23.60 -5.28 15.48
C VAL A 135 -22.20 -5.21 16.11
N SER A 136 -21.85 -4.07 16.68
CA SER A 136 -20.52 -3.81 17.24
C SER A 136 -20.18 -4.67 18.47
N THR A 137 -21.19 -5.21 19.16
CA THR A 137 -21.03 -6.08 20.32
C THR A 137 -20.82 -7.55 19.95
N THR A 138 -20.94 -7.91 18.68
CA THR A 138 -20.73 -9.28 18.20
C THR A 138 -19.23 -9.60 18.18
N ALA A 139 -18.80 -10.49 19.07
CA ALA A 139 -17.43 -10.98 19.06
C ALA A 139 -17.30 -12.17 18.12
N THR A 140 -16.21 -12.20 17.35
CA THR A 140 -15.97 -13.24 16.35
C THR A 140 -14.52 -13.68 16.36
N THR A 141 -14.29 -14.96 16.08
CA THR A 141 -12.97 -15.56 16.10
C THR A 141 -12.78 -16.37 14.81
N GLN A 142 -11.56 -16.34 14.27
CA GLN A 142 -11.19 -17.17 13.13
C GLN A 142 -11.01 -18.63 13.56
N LEU A 143 -11.41 -19.57 12.71
CA LEU A 143 -11.20 -21.00 12.93
C LEU A 143 -10.75 -21.67 11.64
N SER A 144 -9.69 -22.49 11.77
CA SER A 144 -9.31 -23.44 10.74
C SER A 144 -10.08 -24.74 10.96
N VAL A 145 -10.80 -25.17 9.94
CA VAL A 145 -11.53 -26.44 9.88
C VAL A 145 -10.92 -27.32 8.77
N PRO A 146 -11.07 -28.65 8.82
CA PRO A 146 -10.63 -29.50 7.72
C PRO A 146 -11.16 -29.04 6.36
N GLY A 147 -10.29 -28.55 5.48
CA GLY A 147 -10.67 -28.09 4.13
C GLY A 147 -11.00 -26.60 4.00
N GLY A 148 -10.91 -25.80 5.08
CA GLY A 148 -11.18 -24.37 4.98
C GLY A 148 -10.81 -23.55 6.21
N VAL A 149 -10.86 -22.23 6.06
CA VAL A 149 -10.68 -21.29 7.16
C VAL A 149 -11.79 -20.28 7.09
N GLY A 150 -12.50 -20.11 8.20
CA GLY A 150 -13.62 -19.20 8.29
C GLY A 150 -13.65 -18.48 9.61
N ARG A 151 -14.81 -17.88 9.91
CA ARG A 151 -15.00 -17.06 11.09
C ARG A 151 -16.31 -17.44 11.75
N TYR A 152 -16.29 -17.64 13.06
CA TYR A 152 -17.47 -17.97 13.85
C TYR A 152 -17.70 -16.93 14.93
N GLN A 153 -18.89 -16.94 15.52
CA GLN A 153 -19.25 -16.03 16.61
C GLN A 153 -18.84 -16.61 17.96
N SER A 154 -18.10 -15.84 18.72
CA SER A 154 -17.58 -16.22 20.05
C SER A 154 -18.35 -15.58 21.20
N ALA A 155 -19.08 -14.48 20.96
CA ALA A 155 -19.99 -13.86 21.93
C ALA A 155 -21.01 -12.92 21.26
N GLY A 156 -21.99 -12.47 22.03
CA GLY A 156 -23.06 -11.56 21.58
C GLY A 156 -24.35 -12.29 21.20
N GLU A 157 -25.28 -11.58 20.58
CA GLU A 157 -26.51 -12.13 19.99
C GLU A 157 -26.26 -12.55 18.54
N ASP A 158 -27.03 -13.51 18.02
CA ASP A 158 -26.90 -14.01 16.65
C ASP A 158 -26.88 -12.86 15.63
N ASP A 159 -25.91 -12.91 14.72
CA ASP A 159 -25.62 -11.81 13.80
C ASP A 159 -25.17 -12.31 12.43
N PHE A 160 -24.78 -11.38 11.55
CA PHE A 160 -24.25 -11.68 10.22
C PHE A 160 -22.89 -11.05 10.02
N LEU A 161 -22.02 -11.76 9.31
CA LEU A 161 -20.86 -11.17 8.64
C LEU A 161 -21.33 -10.53 7.35
N VAL A 162 -21.09 -9.22 7.20
CA VAL A 162 -21.42 -8.45 6.02
C VAL A 162 -20.15 -8.19 5.22
N VAL A 163 -20.15 -8.57 3.95
CA VAL A 163 -19.05 -8.31 3.02
C VAL A 163 -19.59 -7.57 1.79
N PRO A 164 -19.05 -6.39 1.43
CA PRO A 164 -19.38 -5.75 0.17
C PRO A 164 -18.86 -6.58 -1.01
N VAL A 165 -19.61 -6.59 -2.11
CA VAL A 165 -19.27 -7.29 -3.34
C VAL A 165 -19.34 -6.33 -4.52
N ASP A 166 -18.22 -6.19 -5.23
CA ASP A 166 -18.15 -5.34 -6.42
C ASP A 166 -18.68 -6.08 -7.65
N LEU A 167 -19.96 -5.90 -7.94
CA LEU A 167 -20.59 -6.44 -9.15
C LEU A 167 -20.50 -5.41 -10.29
N PRO A 168 -20.14 -5.83 -11.53
CA PRO A 168 -20.11 -4.93 -12.67
C PRO A 168 -21.48 -4.32 -12.97
N ASP A 169 -21.49 -3.03 -13.28
CA ASP A 169 -22.72 -2.36 -13.71
C ASP A 169 -23.31 -3.04 -14.96
N GLY A 170 -24.62 -3.21 -14.94
CA GLY A 170 -25.38 -3.87 -15.98
C GLY A 170 -25.25 -5.40 -16.05
N ALA A 171 -24.45 -6.03 -15.19
CA ALA A 171 -24.40 -7.48 -15.08
C ALA A 171 -25.77 -8.06 -14.68
N VAL A 172 -26.04 -9.31 -15.06
CA VAL A 172 -27.19 -10.07 -14.56
C VAL A 172 -26.66 -11.18 -13.67
N VAL A 173 -27.09 -11.21 -12.41
CA VAL A 173 -26.75 -12.30 -11.49
C VAL A 173 -27.38 -13.58 -11.99
N THR A 174 -26.60 -14.66 -12.05
CA THR A 174 -27.01 -15.97 -12.58
C THR A 174 -26.90 -17.09 -11.54
N GLY A 175 -26.23 -16.83 -10.42
CA GLY A 175 -26.15 -17.82 -9.35
C GLY A 175 -25.47 -17.27 -8.12
N PHE A 176 -25.72 -17.95 -7.01
CA PHE A 176 -25.13 -17.65 -5.72
C PHE A 176 -24.70 -18.96 -5.07
N SER A 177 -23.53 -18.99 -4.44
CA SER A 177 -23.02 -20.16 -3.72
C SER A 177 -22.43 -19.76 -2.38
N PHE A 178 -22.55 -20.65 -1.40
CA PHE A 178 -22.07 -20.46 -0.04
C PHE A 178 -21.27 -21.68 0.41
N VAL A 179 -20.05 -21.43 0.89
CA VAL A 179 -19.11 -22.41 1.42
C VAL A 179 -19.07 -22.26 2.94
N PHE A 180 -19.29 -23.36 3.64
CA PHE A 180 -19.44 -23.36 5.08
C PHE A 180 -18.97 -24.67 5.69
N TRP A 181 -18.67 -24.63 6.98
CA TRP A 181 -18.60 -25.79 7.85
C TRP A 181 -19.73 -25.67 8.85
N ASP A 182 -20.60 -26.68 8.89
CA ASP A 182 -21.75 -26.68 9.78
C ASP A 182 -21.94 -28.08 10.36
N SER A 183 -21.53 -28.23 11.61
CA SER A 183 -21.66 -29.44 12.41
C SER A 183 -22.65 -29.28 13.59
N ASP A 184 -23.48 -28.23 13.59
CA ASP A 184 -24.54 -28.08 14.59
C ASP A 184 -25.90 -28.52 14.04
N ALA A 185 -26.39 -29.69 14.44
CA ALA A 185 -27.69 -30.20 14.00
C ALA A 185 -28.89 -29.37 14.48
N ARG A 186 -28.67 -28.39 15.36
CA ARG A 186 -29.74 -27.56 15.97
C ARG A 186 -29.97 -26.25 15.22
N ILE A 187 -28.99 -25.79 14.45
CA ILE A 187 -28.99 -24.46 13.84
C ILE A 187 -28.49 -24.58 12.42
N ASP A 188 -29.36 -24.29 11.46
CA ASP A 188 -28.96 -24.12 10.08
C ASP A 188 -28.34 -22.71 9.92
N GLY A 189 -27.18 -22.66 9.27
CA GLY A 189 -26.60 -21.43 8.76
C GLY A 189 -27.34 -20.92 7.52
N ALA A 190 -27.09 -19.66 7.16
CA ALA A 190 -27.61 -19.09 5.94
C ALA A 190 -26.63 -18.08 5.33
N ALA A 191 -26.78 -17.85 4.03
CA ALA A 191 -26.15 -16.75 3.34
C ALA A 191 -27.15 -16.06 2.42
N TYR A 192 -27.00 -14.75 2.30
CA TYR A 192 -27.88 -13.92 1.50
C TYR A 192 -27.08 -12.96 0.63
N LEU A 193 -27.56 -12.72 -0.58
CA LEU A 193 -27.13 -11.62 -1.42
C LEU A 193 -28.18 -10.52 -1.34
N TYR A 194 -27.78 -9.34 -0.88
CA TYR A 194 -28.64 -8.17 -0.75
C TYR A 194 -28.11 -7.01 -1.58
N ARG A 195 -29.05 -6.20 -2.05
CA ARG A 195 -28.80 -4.85 -2.53
C ARG A 195 -28.97 -3.87 -1.36
N SER A 196 -28.32 -2.71 -1.43
CA SER A 196 -28.28 -1.70 -0.36
C SER A 196 -29.63 -1.07 -0.01
N ASP A 197 -30.70 -1.36 -0.77
CA ASP A 197 -32.08 -0.94 -0.50
C ASP A 197 -32.93 -2.08 0.10
N ASP A 198 -32.28 -3.02 0.79
CA ASP A 198 -32.87 -4.19 1.43
C ASP A 198 -33.58 -5.18 0.47
N THR A 199 -33.30 -5.08 -0.83
CA THR A 199 -33.77 -6.08 -1.79
C THR A 199 -32.95 -7.36 -1.69
N ALA A 200 -33.57 -8.44 -1.21
CA ALA A 200 -32.98 -9.78 -1.26
C ALA A 200 -32.92 -10.30 -2.70
N MET A 201 -31.73 -10.62 -3.17
CA MET A 201 -31.51 -11.15 -4.53
C MET A 201 -31.38 -12.66 -4.56
N ALA A 202 -30.78 -13.25 -3.53
CA ALA A 202 -30.62 -14.69 -3.40
C ALA A 202 -30.52 -15.05 -1.92
N ALA A 203 -31.01 -16.25 -1.58
CA ALA A 203 -30.90 -16.82 -0.24
C ALA A 203 -30.46 -18.28 -0.35
N LEU A 204 -29.58 -18.67 0.56
CA LEU A 204 -29.10 -20.03 0.73
C LEU A 204 -29.19 -20.37 2.20
N VAL A 205 -29.64 -21.58 2.51
CA VAL A 205 -29.70 -22.10 3.87
C VAL A 205 -28.93 -23.41 3.87
N THR A 206 -28.09 -23.61 4.87
CA THR A 206 -27.42 -24.90 5.10
C THR A 206 -28.46 -25.89 5.59
N LYS A 207 -28.24 -27.18 5.34
CA LYS A 207 -29.08 -28.24 5.88
C LYS A 207 -28.19 -29.40 6.27
N GLU A 208 -28.67 -30.17 7.25
CA GLU A 208 -28.05 -31.42 7.73
C GLU A 208 -26.66 -31.16 8.32
N ALA A 209 -26.44 -31.31 9.62
CA ALA A 209 -25.10 -31.10 10.17
C ALA A 209 -24.09 -32.19 9.74
N ALA A 210 -22.88 -31.77 9.38
CA ALA A 210 -21.78 -32.65 9.02
C ALA A 210 -20.42 -32.03 9.37
N ASP A 211 -19.48 -32.84 9.83
CA ASP A 211 -18.10 -32.43 10.10
C ASP A 211 -17.25 -32.39 8.81
N GLU A 212 -17.70 -31.62 7.83
CA GLU A 212 -16.98 -31.36 6.58
C GLU A 212 -17.33 -29.97 6.00
N VAL A 213 -16.41 -29.41 5.21
CA VAL A 213 -16.71 -28.21 4.41
C VAL A 213 -17.65 -28.59 3.28
N ARG A 214 -18.78 -27.90 3.20
CA ARG A 214 -19.79 -28.11 2.18
C ARG A 214 -20.09 -26.83 1.42
N VAL A 215 -20.69 -27.01 0.26
CA VAL A 215 -21.11 -25.93 -0.63
C VAL A 215 -22.57 -26.12 -0.97
N VAL A 216 -23.35 -25.06 -0.79
CA VAL A 216 -24.71 -24.97 -1.30
C VAL A 216 -24.76 -23.89 -2.38
N SER A 217 -25.57 -24.08 -3.41
CA SER A 217 -25.70 -23.10 -4.50
C SER A 217 -27.10 -23.04 -5.04
N THR A 218 -27.47 -21.90 -5.63
CA THR A 218 -28.75 -21.67 -6.27
C THR A 218 -28.55 -20.91 -7.59
N GLN A 219 -29.38 -21.24 -8.58
CA GLN A 219 -29.59 -20.45 -9.78
C GLN A 219 -30.92 -19.68 -9.72
N ASP A 220 -31.76 -19.97 -8.72
CA ASP A 220 -32.95 -19.19 -8.41
C ASP A 220 -32.50 -17.91 -7.70
N VAL A 221 -32.16 -16.93 -8.53
CA VAL A 221 -31.78 -15.59 -8.13
C VAL A 221 -32.83 -14.66 -8.70
N ALA A 222 -33.24 -13.65 -7.93
CA ALA A 222 -34.03 -12.56 -8.47
C ALA A 222 -33.19 -11.92 -9.59
N ALA A 223 -33.51 -12.25 -10.84
CA ALA A 223 -32.73 -11.95 -12.03
C ALA A 223 -32.79 -10.44 -12.34
N GLN A 224 -32.25 -9.65 -11.43
CA GLN A 224 -32.15 -8.21 -11.52
C GLN A 224 -30.83 -7.85 -12.18
N LYS A 225 -30.92 -6.88 -13.07
CA LYS A 225 -29.75 -6.21 -13.62
C LYS A 225 -29.09 -5.45 -12.47
N VAL A 226 -27.79 -5.66 -12.32
CA VAL A 226 -26.94 -4.92 -11.38
C VAL A 226 -26.90 -3.47 -11.85
N ASP A 227 -27.17 -2.56 -10.92
CA ASP A 227 -27.00 -1.12 -11.07
C ASP A 227 -26.04 -0.67 -9.98
N ASN A 228 -24.74 -0.78 -10.27
CA ASN A 228 -23.69 -0.46 -9.30
C ASN A 228 -23.42 1.05 -9.23
N ALA A 229 -24.09 1.84 -10.08
CA ALA A 229 -24.08 3.29 -9.99
C ALA A 229 -25.08 3.80 -8.95
N ALA A 230 -26.22 3.11 -8.78
CA ALA A 230 -27.26 3.48 -7.83
C ALA A 230 -27.20 2.72 -6.49
N PHE A 231 -26.71 1.47 -6.50
CA PHE A 231 -26.77 0.59 -5.32
C PHE A 231 -25.45 -0.11 -5.04
N ALA A 232 -25.24 -0.44 -3.77
CA ALA A 232 -24.18 -1.35 -3.34
C ALA A 232 -24.75 -2.76 -3.12
N TYR A 233 -23.89 -3.77 -3.23
CA TYR A 233 -24.26 -5.17 -3.07
C TYR A 233 -23.45 -5.81 -1.94
N PHE A 234 -24.13 -6.62 -1.14
CA PHE A 234 -23.57 -7.18 0.07
C PHE A 234 -23.92 -8.66 0.18
N VAL A 235 -22.94 -9.45 0.61
CA VAL A 235 -23.16 -10.81 1.07
C VAL A 235 -23.26 -10.79 2.57
N TYR A 236 -24.34 -11.38 3.09
CA TYR A 236 -24.55 -11.64 4.50
C TYR A 236 -24.32 -13.12 4.74
N MET A 237 -23.44 -13.46 5.68
CA MET A 237 -23.21 -14.83 6.12
C MET A 237 -23.60 -14.94 7.58
N GLN A 238 -24.54 -15.82 7.90
CA GLN A 238 -25.09 -15.96 9.24
C GLN A 238 -24.03 -16.51 10.20
N LEU A 239 -24.03 -15.92 11.38
CA LEU A 239 -23.34 -16.41 12.55
C LEU A 239 -24.37 -16.79 13.60
N SER A 240 -23.97 -17.66 14.53
CA SER A 240 -24.77 -17.92 15.72
C SER A 240 -23.87 -18.08 16.94
N ALA A 241 -24.20 -17.35 18.00
CA ALA A 241 -23.57 -17.49 19.30
C ALA A 241 -23.87 -18.87 19.92
N ALA A 242 -25.05 -19.43 19.64
CA ALA A 242 -25.45 -20.74 20.15
C ALA A 242 -24.75 -21.91 19.41
N ALA A 243 -24.42 -21.73 18.13
CA ALA A 243 -23.64 -22.71 17.37
C ALA A 243 -22.14 -22.58 17.68
N GLY A 244 -21.64 -21.35 17.84
CA GLY A 244 -20.24 -21.06 18.09
C GLY A 244 -19.33 -21.67 17.01
N PRO A 245 -18.26 -22.41 17.37
CA PRO A 245 -17.31 -22.96 16.40
C PRO A 245 -17.88 -24.07 15.52
N ARG A 246 -19.13 -24.50 15.75
CA ARG A 246 -19.80 -25.53 14.94
C ARG A 246 -20.51 -24.95 13.71
N LEU A 247 -20.71 -23.63 13.63
CA LEU A 247 -21.17 -22.96 12.42
C LEU A 247 -20.11 -21.94 11.98
N VAL A 248 -19.44 -22.25 10.87
CA VAL A 248 -18.32 -21.47 10.36
C VAL A 248 -18.53 -21.14 8.89
N PRO A 249 -19.05 -19.94 8.59
CA PRO A 249 -18.99 -19.38 7.25
C PRO A 249 -17.54 -19.27 6.76
N ILE A 250 -17.29 -19.67 5.51
CA ILE A 250 -15.95 -19.64 4.90
C ILE A 250 -15.90 -18.62 3.77
N ALA A 251 -16.81 -18.76 2.80
CA ALA A 251 -16.84 -17.91 1.62
C ALA A 251 -18.22 -17.92 0.95
N ALA A 252 -18.49 -16.92 0.14
CA ALA A 252 -19.61 -16.94 -0.78
C ALA A 252 -19.16 -16.43 -2.15
N SER A 253 -19.87 -16.86 -3.20
CA SER A 253 -19.58 -16.44 -4.57
C SER A 253 -20.86 -16.08 -5.31
N VAL A 254 -20.77 -15.02 -6.11
CA VAL A 254 -21.83 -14.53 -6.97
C VAL A 254 -21.40 -14.73 -8.42
N ALA A 255 -22.12 -15.58 -9.13
CA ALA A 255 -21.94 -15.77 -10.56
C ALA A 255 -22.81 -14.78 -11.32
N TYR A 256 -22.27 -14.16 -12.36
CA TYR A 256 -22.99 -13.20 -13.20
C TYR A 256 -22.63 -13.36 -14.67
N LYS A 257 -23.49 -12.82 -15.53
CA LYS A 257 -23.21 -12.62 -16.95
C LYS A 257 -23.26 -11.14 -17.30
N LEU A 258 -22.39 -10.70 -18.19
CA LEU A 258 -22.52 -9.38 -18.80
C LEU A 258 -23.49 -9.45 -19.98
N PRO A 259 -24.28 -8.39 -20.24
CA PRO A 259 -25.03 -8.25 -21.47
C PRO A 259 -24.11 -8.12 -22.68
#